data_AF-A0A3M1IXS0-F1
#
_entry.id   AF-A0A3M1IXS0-F1
#
_cell.length_a   1.000
_cell.length_b   1.000
_cell.length_c   1.000
_cell.angle_alpha   90.00
_cell.angle_beta   90.00
_cell.angle_gamma   90.00
#
_symmetry.space_group_name_H-M   'P 1'
#
loop_
_entity.id
_entity.type
_entity.pdbx_description
1 polymer ?
#
loop_
_entity_poly.entity_id
_entity_poly.type
_entity_poly.pdbx_seq_one_letter_code
_entity_poly.pdbx_strand_id
1 'polypeptide(L)' 'MAVYTEVSDEALEAFVDSYDIGELLSFKGIAEGVENTNYLLHCSSGPYILTLYEK' A
#
# COMPACT_ATOMS: atom_id res chain seq x y z
N MET A 1 -2.22 19.59 4.28
CA MET A 1 -1.73 19.39 2.91
C MET A 1 -1.53 17.90 2.80
N ALA A 2 -2.36 17.19 2.03
CA ALA A 2 -2.21 15.74 1.91
C ALA A 2 -0.96 15.47 1.06
N VAL A 3 0.07 14.90 1.68
CA VAL A 3 1.18 14.31 0.94
C VAL A 3 0.66 12.95 0.49
N TYR A 4 0.62 12.75 -0.81
CA TYR A 4 0.37 11.43 -1.38
C TYR A 4 1.70 11.08 -2.03
N THR A 5 2.55 10.35 -1.31
CA THR A 5 3.69 9.73 -1.97
C THR A 5 3.12 8.70 -2.92
N GLU A 6 3.08 9.03 -4.21
CA GLU A 6 2.76 8.07 -5.26
C GLU A 6 3.87 7.01 -5.28
N VAL A 7 3.59 5.86 -4.67
CA VAL A 7 4.39 4.65 -4.86
C VAL A 7 3.96 4.02 -6.18
N SER A 8 4.92 3.75 -7.06
CA SER A 8 4.62 3.05 -8.32
C SER A 8 4.16 1.63 -8.04
N ASP A 9 3.30 1.11 -8.92
CA ASP A 9 2.77 -0.26 -8.86
C ASP A 9 3.91 -1.28 -8.69
N GLU A 10 4.97 -1.14 -9.48
CA GLU A 10 6.17 -2.00 -9.45
C GLU A 10 6.89 -1.97 -8.09
N ALA A 11 6.97 -0.81 -7.45
CA ALA A 11 7.61 -0.67 -6.14
C ALA A 11 6.73 -1.27 -5.04
N LEU A 12 5.41 -1.12 -5.15
CA LEU A 12 4.46 -1.71 -4.22
C LEU A 12 4.44 -3.24 -4.34
N GLU A 13 4.46 -3.77 -5.56
CA GLU A 13 4.57 -5.20 -5.84
C GLU A 13 5.85 -5.76 -5.25
N ALA A 14 7.01 -5.18 -5.57
CA ALA A 14 8.30 -5.63 -5.03
C ALA A 14 8.36 -5.55 -3.50
N PHE A 15 7.71 -4.55 -2.90
CA PHE A 15 7.59 -4.44 -1.44
C PHE A 15 6.74 -5.57 -0.86
N VAL A 16 5.56 -5.84 -1.42
CA VAL A 16 4.66 -6.91 -0.97
C VAL A 16 5.29 -8.28 -1.14
N ASP A 17 6.02 -8.51 -2.23
CA ASP A 17 6.72 -9.78 -2.53
C ASP A 17 7.79 -10.13 -1.48
N SER A 18 8.22 -9.16 -0.67
CA SER A 18 9.14 -9.40 0.46
C SER A 18 8.44 -9.97 1.72
N TYR A 19 7.11 -10.08 1.71
CA TYR A 19 6.30 -10.60 2.81
C TYR A 19 5.57 -11.90 2.41
N ASP A 20 5.35 -12.78 3.37
CA ASP A 20 4.59 -14.03 3.18
C ASP A 20 3.06 -13.78 3.21
N ILE A 21 2.60 -12.84 2.38
CA ILE A 21 1.18 -12.46 2.22
C ILE A 21 0.68 -12.67 0.78
N GLY A 22 1.39 -13.49 0.01
CA GLY A 22 1.03 -13.81 -1.36
C GLY A 22 1.23 -12.66 -2.36
N GLU A 23 0.75 -12.88 -3.58
CA GLU A 23 0.92 -11.95 -4.70
C GLU A 23 -0.07 -10.79 -4.60
N LEU A 24 0.39 -9.57 -4.90
CA LEU A 24 -0.47 -8.39 -4.97
C LEU A 24 -1.37 -8.47 -6.22
N LEU A 25 -2.69 -8.51 -6.01
CA LEU A 25 -3.69 -8.58 -7.09
C LEU A 25 -4.22 -7.21 -7.48
N SER A 26 -4.42 -6.33 -6.49
CA SER A 26 -4.78 -4.94 -6.71
C SER A 26 -4.55 -4.13 -5.44
N PHE A 27 -4.44 -2.81 -5.57
CA PHE A 27 -4.37 -1.92 -4.43
C PHE A 27 -5.18 -0.65 -4.69
N LYS A 28 -5.58 0.01 -3.61
CA LYS A 28 -6.32 1.27 -3.67
C LYS A 28 -5.84 2.21 -2.59
N GLY A 29 -5.43 3.41 -3.00
CA GLY A 29 -5.14 4.50 -2.08
C GLY A 29 -6.38 4.89 -1.27
N ILE A 30 -6.21 5.03 0.04
CA ILE A 30 -7.22 5.54 0.97
C ILE A 30 -6.94 7.03 1.16
N ALA A 31 -7.85 7.88 0.68
CA ALA A 31 -7.72 9.34 0.76
C ALA A 31 -8.17 9.90 2.14
N GLU A 32 -8.02 9.10 3.19
CA GLU A 32 -8.43 9.42 4.55
C GLU A 32 -7.18 9.35 5.45
N GLY A 33 -6.65 10.51 5.82
CA GLY A 33 -5.41 10.62 6.57
C GLY A 33 -4.82 12.03 6.43
N VAL A 34 -4.40 12.62 7.55
CA VAL A 34 -3.77 13.95 7.55
C VAL A 34 -2.24 13.85 7.51
N GLU A 35 -1.68 12.72 7.96
CA GLU A 35 -0.24 12.55 8.21
C GLU A 35 0.40 11.32 7.55
N ASN A 36 -0.39 10.32 7.13
CA ASN A 36 0.14 9.08 6.56
C ASN A 36 -0.57 8.73 5.25
N THR A 37 0.16 8.13 4.32
CA THR A 37 -0.42 7.55 3.12
C THR A 37 -0.86 6.11 3.44
N ASN A 38 -2.14 5.78 3.22
CA ASN A 38 -2.70 4.46 3.46
C ASN A 38 -3.16 3.81 2.16
N TYR A 39 -2.92 2.50 2.02
CA TYR A 39 -3.38 1.70 0.90
C TYR A 39 -4.12 0.46 1.42
N LEU A 40 -5.25 0.14 0.78
CA LEU A 40 -5.87 -1.18 0.86
C LEU A 40 -5.23 -2.07 -0.20
N LEU A 41 -4.60 -3.16 0.23
CA LEU A 41 -4.00 -4.18 -0.63
C LEU A 41 -4.94 -5.38 -0.70
N HIS A 42 -5.17 -5.89 -1.90
CA HIS A 42 -5.76 -7.19 -2.14
C HIS A 42 -4.66 -8.13 -2.59
N CYS A 43 -4.28 -9.07 -1.73
CA CYS A 43 -3.31 -10.10 -2.07
C CYS A 43 -3.99 -11.47 -2.20
N SER A 44 -3.29 -12.45 -2.78
CA SER A 44 -3.82 -13.80 -2.97
C SER A 44 -4.12 -14.52 -1.65
N SER A 45 -3.44 -14.18 -0.56
CA SER A 45 -3.73 -14.73 0.78
C SER A 45 -4.88 -14.00 1.51
N GLY A 46 -5.25 -12.79 1.08
CA GLY A 46 -6.28 -11.99 1.73
C GLY A 46 -6.08 -10.46 1.58
N PRO A 47 -6.98 -9.66 2.19
CA PRO A 47 -6.87 -8.21 2.21
C PRO A 47 -5.95 -7.70 3.34
N TYR A 48 -5.17 -6.65 3.06
CA TYR A 48 -4.22 -6.02 3.99
C TYR A 48 -4.27 -4.49 3.92
N ILE A 49 -3.81 -3.82 4.98
CA ILE A 49 -3.62 -2.36 4.99
C ILE A 49 -2.13 -2.06 5.04
N LEU A 50 -1.65 -1.28 4.09
CA LEU A 50 -0.30 -0.70 4.10
C LEU A 50 -0.38 0.76 4.54
N THR A 51 0.41 1.11 5.54
CA THR A 51 0.55 2.49 6.03
C THR A 51 1.99 2.94 5.82
N LEU A 52 2.17 3.98 5.03
CA LEU A 52 3.45 4.67 4.85
C LEU A 52 3.50 5.86 5.80
N TYR A 53 4.48 5.82 6.71
CA TYR A 53 4.73 6.93 7.64
C TYR A 53 5.60 7.99 6.96
N GLU A 54 5.05 9.18 6.78
CA GLU A 54 5.77 10.34 6.25
C GLU A 54 6.23 11.20 7.43
N LYS A 55 7.50 11.61 7.46
CA LYS A 55 8.12 12.35 8.57
C LYS A 55 8.86 13.59 8.06
#